data_AF-A0A4P9YK93-F1
#
_entry.id   AF-A0A4P9YK93-F1
#
_cell.length_a   1.000
_cell.length_b   1.000
_cell.length_c   1.000
_cell.angle_alpha   90.00
_cell.angle_beta   90.00
_cell.angle_gamma   90.00
#
_symmetry.space_group_name_H-M   'P 1'
#
loop_
_entity.id
_entity.type
_entity.pdbx_description
1 polymer ?
#
loop_
_entity_poly.entity_id
_entity_poly.type
_entity_poly.pdbx_seq_one_letter_code
_entity_poly.pdbx_strand_id
1 'polypeptide(L)'
;LPDLLRDSKDLEEYLTSYESPSKSITSSIPQFLVPLQRYFSASSQSPSIKRDSSKHSLITKGQDEVKICSINLELFEKLNATLKQDILIENMRKWFSNHLLHLIIQSIDEVESEFKRMGLQNLGILYETSTNASALHDLAKTNQAAKTRLFIEQFLSFASNKTHREYILQRIRDLEAGSVLANFKWNEGGYFNGQPYSPAFPTDAELLMSLFCVFLDYMLTENDDQLNTKRAHPFTSKYFVEVSGGKIARLNEYIQIRQVKKSPPQYHLVINNVIYEIENGRNNLMLTIACFVEYVKQEYFGFIE
;
A
#
# COMPACT_ATOMS: atom_id res chain seq x y z
N LEU A 1 11.40 10.77 -48.49
CA LEU A 1 10.42 10.44 -47.43
C LEU A 1 9.81 11.73 -46.91
N PRO A 2 8.57 12.03 -47.32
CA PRO A 2 7.70 12.75 -46.38
C PRO A 2 6.22 12.33 -46.46
N ASP A 3 5.46 12.83 -45.48
CA ASP A 3 4.00 12.88 -45.35
C ASP A 3 3.33 11.86 -44.42
N LEU A 4 3.75 11.92 -43.15
CA LEU A 4 2.90 11.55 -42.02
C LEU A 4 2.83 12.72 -41.03
N LEU A 5 1.61 12.96 -40.54
CA LEU A 5 1.18 13.88 -39.46
C LEU A 5 0.69 15.28 -39.89
N ARG A 6 -0.41 15.31 -40.67
CA ARG A 6 -1.54 16.25 -40.43
C ARG A 6 -2.23 15.79 -39.13
N ASP A 7 -2.65 16.59 -38.15
CA ASP A 7 -2.73 18.04 -37.96
C ASP A 7 -2.54 18.26 -36.45
N SER A 8 -1.59 19.10 -36.05
CA SER A 8 -1.26 19.33 -34.62
C SER A 8 -2.12 20.40 -33.94
N LYS A 9 -3.23 20.82 -34.56
CA LYS A 9 -4.13 21.86 -34.02
C LYS A 9 -5.32 21.29 -33.25
N ASP A 10 -5.83 20.12 -33.62
CA ASP A 10 -6.98 19.50 -32.94
C ASP A 10 -6.64 18.96 -31.54
N LEU A 11 -5.38 18.57 -31.31
CA LEU A 11 -4.90 18.07 -30.01
C LEU A 11 -4.68 19.20 -29.00
N GLU A 12 -4.20 20.35 -29.44
CA GLU A 12 -4.02 21.55 -28.60
C GLU A 12 -5.37 22.16 -28.19
N GLU A 13 -6.37 22.14 -29.08
CA GLU A 13 -7.73 22.60 -28.79
C GLU A 13 -8.46 21.65 -27.81
N TYR A 14 -8.22 20.34 -27.89
CA TYR A 14 -8.76 19.36 -26.94
C TYR A 14 -8.14 19.47 -25.54
N LEU A 15 -6.84 19.79 -25.45
CA LEU A 15 -6.14 19.95 -24.17
C LEU A 15 -6.46 21.30 -23.49
N THR A 16 -6.80 22.33 -24.25
CA THR A 16 -7.13 23.67 -23.71
C THR A 16 -8.61 23.83 -23.35
N SER A 17 -9.53 23.02 -23.90
CA SER A 17 -10.97 23.14 -23.59
C SER A 17 -11.42 22.48 -22.27
N TYR A 18 -10.54 21.76 -21.56
CA TYR A 18 -10.87 21.11 -20.28
C TYR A 18 -10.31 21.84 -19.05
N GLU A 19 -9.82 23.07 -19.23
CA GLU A 19 -9.70 24.04 -18.14
C GLU A 19 -11.06 24.71 -17.86
N SER A 20 -11.81 24.15 -16.90
CA SER A 20 -12.59 24.97 -15.96
C SER A 20 -12.91 24.20 -14.66
N PRO A 21 -12.69 24.82 -13.49
CA PRO A 21 -12.68 24.14 -12.20
C PRO A 21 -14.11 23.94 -11.67
N SER A 22 -14.55 22.68 -11.60
CA SER A 22 -15.73 22.30 -10.84
C SER A 22 -15.43 22.27 -9.33
N LYS A 23 -15.71 23.41 -8.69
CA LYS A 23 -16.21 23.62 -7.32
C LYS A 23 -15.78 22.64 -6.20
N SER A 24 -14.88 23.17 -5.37
CA SER A 24 -14.64 22.90 -3.94
C SER A 24 -14.80 21.46 -3.42
N ILE A 25 -13.68 20.73 -3.40
CA ILE A 25 -13.36 19.79 -2.32
C ILE A 25 -12.11 20.35 -1.65
N THR A 26 -12.29 21.28 -0.71
CA THR A 26 -11.21 21.81 0.12
C THR A 26 -11.37 21.30 1.55
N SER A 27 -10.38 20.55 2.05
CA SER A 27 -9.64 20.84 3.29
C SER A 27 -9.19 19.63 4.14
N SER A 28 -9.39 18.38 3.71
CA SER A 28 -9.10 17.21 4.58
C SER A 28 -8.05 16.23 4.03
N ILE A 29 -7.85 16.17 2.71
CA ILE A 29 -6.90 15.24 2.08
C ILE A 29 -5.45 15.73 2.28
N PRO A 30 -4.52 14.92 2.83
CA PRO A 30 -3.10 15.23 2.80
C PRO A 30 -2.64 15.43 1.36
N GLN A 31 -2.11 16.62 1.07
CA GLN A 31 -1.89 17.12 -0.30
C GLN A 31 -0.99 16.21 -1.16
N PHE A 32 -0.15 15.39 -0.51
CA PHE A 32 0.76 14.44 -1.17
C PHE A 32 0.06 13.18 -1.74
N LEU A 33 -1.16 12.84 -1.32
CA LEU A 33 -1.88 11.66 -1.83
C LEU A 33 -2.78 11.96 -3.04
N VAL A 34 -3.04 13.26 -3.27
CA VAL A 34 -3.84 13.77 -4.40
C VAL A 34 -3.33 13.30 -5.79
N PRO A 35 -2.01 13.19 -6.06
CA PRO A 35 -1.52 12.70 -7.34
C PRO A 35 -1.91 11.24 -7.65
N LEU A 36 -2.17 10.42 -6.62
CA LEU A 36 -2.41 8.97 -6.78
C LEU A 36 -3.90 8.63 -6.92
N GLN A 37 -4.81 9.47 -6.41
CA GLN A 37 -6.26 9.25 -6.52
C GLN A 37 -6.75 9.22 -7.97
N ARG A 38 -6.12 9.99 -8.88
CA ARG A 38 -6.50 10.07 -10.30
C ARG A 38 -6.40 8.74 -11.06
N TYR A 39 -5.64 7.77 -10.56
CA TYR A 39 -5.52 6.44 -11.18
C TYR A 39 -6.52 5.41 -10.64
N PHE A 40 -7.16 5.68 -9.50
CA PHE A 40 -7.97 4.70 -8.76
C PHE A 40 -9.42 5.15 -8.49
N SER A 41 -9.77 6.41 -8.69
CA SER A 41 -11.16 6.85 -8.53
C SER A 41 -12.02 6.37 -9.70
N ALA A 42 -12.96 5.46 -9.40
CA ALA A 42 -14.00 5.02 -10.32
C ALA A 42 -14.76 6.24 -10.87
N SER A 43 -14.74 6.42 -12.19
CA SER A 43 -15.69 7.32 -12.83
C SER A 43 -17.09 6.72 -12.69
N SER A 44 -18.12 7.55 -12.65
CA SER A 44 -19.53 7.13 -12.69
C SER A 44 -19.92 6.39 -13.98
N GLN A 45 -18.97 6.13 -14.88
CA GLN A 45 -19.13 5.31 -16.08
C GLN A 45 -18.47 3.92 -15.98
N SER A 46 -17.92 3.53 -14.82
CA SER A 46 -17.40 2.17 -14.63
C SER A 46 -18.53 1.13 -14.75
N PRO A 47 -18.32 0.00 -15.46
CA PRO A 47 -19.36 -1.01 -15.62
C PRO A 47 -19.83 -1.54 -14.26
N SER A 48 -21.14 -1.46 -13.99
CA SER A 48 -21.70 -2.09 -12.80
C SER A 48 -21.55 -3.61 -12.93
N ILE A 49 -20.82 -4.23 -12.01
CA ILE A 49 -20.68 -5.69 -11.91
C ILE A 49 -22.08 -6.26 -11.61
N LYS A 50 -22.74 -6.82 -12.64
CA LYS A 50 -23.92 -7.66 -12.44
C LYS A 50 -23.45 -8.97 -11.84
N ARG A 51 -23.71 -9.17 -10.54
CA ARG A 51 -23.52 -10.45 -9.85
C ARG A 51 -24.45 -11.47 -10.48
N ASP A 52 -23.90 -12.47 -11.16
CA ASP A 52 -24.68 -13.61 -11.63
C ASP A 52 -24.75 -14.64 -10.50
N SER A 53 -25.84 -14.60 -9.73
CA SER A 53 -26.10 -15.44 -8.56
C SER A 53 -26.54 -16.86 -8.90
N SER A 54 -26.25 -17.36 -10.09
CA SER A 54 -26.80 -18.60 -10.61
C SER A 54 -25.73 -19.63 -10.98
N LYS A 55 -25.00 -20.13 -9.96
CA LYS A 55 -24.29 -21.44 -9.97
C LYS A 55 -23.77 -21.82 -8.57
N HIS A 56 -24.64 -21.88 -7.57
CA HIS A 56 -24.33 -22.55 -6.30
C HIS A 56 -24.88 -23.97 -6.32
N SER A 57 -24.08 -24.92 -6.84
CA SER A 57 -24.28 -26.33 -6.54
C SER A 57 -23.53 -26.68 -5.26
N LEU A 58 -24.30 -27.09 -4.26
CA LEU A 58 -23.91 -27.62 -2.95
C LEU A 58 -22.69 -28.55 -3.03
N ILE A 59 -21.60 -28.20 -2.33
CA ILE A 59 -20.58 -29.16 -1.92
C ILE A 59 -20.71 -29.38 -0.41
N THR A 60 -21.18 -30.56 -0.08
CA THR A 60 -21.35 -31.11 1.26
C THR A 60 -20.01 -31.61 1.78
N LYS A 61 -19.62 -31.15 2.98
CA LYS A 61 -18.65 -31.72 3.93
C LYS A 61 -17.68 -32.80 3.40
N GLY A 62 -16.43 -32.40 3.20
CA GLY A 62 -15.25 -33.25 3.09
C GLY A 62 -14.01 -32.36 3.26
N GLN A 63 -12.95 -32.85 3.90
CA GLN A 63 -11.74 -32.09 4.24
C GLN A 63 -11.25 -31.23 3.06
N ASP A 64 -11.19 -29.90 3.25
CA ASP A 64 -10.68 -28.97 2.25
C ASP A 64 -9.17 -29.22 2.04
N GLU A 65 -8.83 -30.10 1.11
CA GLU A 65 -7.48 -30.14 0.54
C GLU A 65 -7.26 -28.83 -0.21
N VAL A 66 -6.61 -27.87 0.45
CA VAL A 66 -6.21 -26.61 -0.16
C VAL A 66 -5.28 -26.92 -1.33
N LYS A 67 -5.71 -26.62 -2.55
CA LYS A 67 -4.89 -26.80 -3.75
C LYS A 67 -3.71 -25.82 -3.67
N ILE A 68 -2.51 -26.37 -3.57
CA ILE A 68 -1.25 -25.62 -3.62
C ILE A 68 -0.69 -25.73 -5.03
N CYS A 69 -0.38 -24.59 -5.64
CA CYS A 69 0.24 -24.50 -6.95
C CYS A 69 1.52 -23.68 -6.80
N SER A 70 2.65 -24.16 -7.30
CA SER A 70 3.82 -23.29 -7.47
C SER A 70 3.45 -22.14 -8.41
N ILE A 71 4.13 -20.99 -8.31
CA ILE A 71 3.99 -19.85 -9.25
C ILE A 71 4.55 -20.19 -10.66
N ASN A 72 4.26 -21.39 -11.15
CA ASN A 72 4.58 -21.82 -12.50
C ASN A 72 3.67 -21.15 -13.52
N LEU A 73 4.05 -21.34 -14.79
CA LEU A 73 3.38 -20.93 -16.03
C LEU A 73 1.91 -20.58 -15.89
N GLU A 74 1.07 -21.40 -15.26
CA GLU A 74 -0.37 -21.15 -15.12
C GLU A 74 -0.75 -19.76 -14.55
N LEU A 75 -0.04 -19.20 -13.54
CA LEU A 75 -0.34 -17.84 -13.07
C LEU A 75 0.23 -16.78 -14.03
N PHE A 76 1.44 -16.97 -14.56
CA PHE A 76 2.06 -16.00 -15.49
C PHE A 76 1.42 -16.02 -16.88
N GLU A 77 0.86 -17.16 -17.30
CA GLU A 77 0.02 -17.33 -18.48
C GLU A 77 -1.33 -16.64 -18.27
N LYS A 78 -1.96 -16.82 -17.09
CA LYS A 78 -3.17 -16.06 -16.70
C LYS A 78 -2.91 -14.56 -16.63
N LEU A 79 -1.80 -14.14 -16.04
CA LEU A 79 -1.36 -12.75 -15.94
C LEU A 79 -0.79 -12.19 -17.25
N ASN A 80 -0.89 -12.94 -18.33
CA ASN A 80 -0.36 -12.64 -19.66
C ASN A 80 1.18 -12.54 -19.66
N ALA A 81 1.84 -13.56 -20.24
CA ALA A 81 3.29 -13.82 -20.20
C ALA A 81 4.22 -12.72 -20.77
N THR A 82 3.69 -11.54 -21.09
CA THR A 82 4.39 -10.42 -21.72
C THR A 82 5.29 -9.65 -20.74
N LEU A 83 4.98 -9.64 -19.42
CA LEU A 83 5.84 -9.00 -18.42
C LEU A 83 6.74 -10.04 -17.73
N LYS A 84 8.05 -9.93 -17.98
CA LYS A 84 9.08 -10.71 -17.27
C LYS A 84 9.08 -10.34 -15.78
N GLN A 85 9.29 -11.34 -14.91
CA GLN A 85 9.36 -11.16 -13.45
C GLN A 85 10.29 -10.01 -13.03
N ASP A 86 11.45 -9.88 -13.66
CA ASP A 86 12.41 -8.81 -13.36
C ASP A 86 11.83 -7.41 -13.57
N ILE A 87 11.00 -7.23 -14.61
CA ILE A 87 10.34 -5.95 -14.91
C ILE A 87 9.29 -5.64 -13.85
N LEU A 88 8.51 -6.64 -13.44
CA LEU A 88 7.53 -6.50 -12.36
C LEU A 88 8.19 -6.10 -11.04
N ILE A 89 9.29 -6.77 -10.70
CA ILE A 89 10.07 -6.46 -9.49
C ILE A 89 10.61 -5.04 -9.53
N GLU A 90 11.23 -4.65 -10.65
CA GLU A 90 11.82 -3.33 -10.83
C GLU A 90 10.75 -2.22 -10.76
N ASN A 91 9.61 -2.43 -11.41
CA ASN A 91 8.49 -1.49 -11.37
C ASN A 91 7.94 -1.34 -9.95
N MET A 92 7.77 -2.44 -9.21
CA MET A 92 7.32 -2.37 -7.82
C MET A 92 8.31 -1.65 -6.91
N ARG A 93 9.62 -1.88 -7.09
CA ARG A 93 10.64 -1.14 -6.34
C ARG A 93 10.59 0.35 -6.63
N LYS A 94 10.46 0.74 -7.91
CA LYS A 94 10.29 2.14 -8.31
C LYS A 94 9.04 2.75 -7.71
N TRP A 95 7.94 2.00 -7.69
CA TRP A 95 6.70 2.48 -7.11
C TRP A 95 6.83 2.76 -5.62
N PHE A 96 7.38 1.82 -4.84
CA PHE A 96 7.64 2.04 -3.41
C PHE A 96 8.55 3.24 -3.17
N SER A 97 9.66 3.33 -3.91
CA SER A 97 10.64 4.41 -3.75
C SER A 97 10.04 5.78 -4.07
N ASN A 98 9.43 5.92 -5.26
CA ASN A 98 9.05 7.22 -5.82
C ASN A 98 7.67 7.71 -5.36
N HIS A 99 6.76 6.79 -5.00
CA HIS A 99 5.36 7.12 -4.72
C HIS A 99 4.93 6.83 -3.28
N LEU A 100 5.68 6.04 -2.51
CA LEU A 100 5.30 5.78 -1.12
C LEU A 100 6.32 6.36 -0.15
N LEU A 101 7.57 5.91 -0.21
CA LEU A 101 8.61 6.33 0.73
C LEU A 101 8.95 7.81 0.59
N HIS A 102 9.20 8.29 -0.63
CA HIS A 102 9.51 9.69 -0.87
C HIS A 102 8.41 10.64 -0.33
N LEU A 103 7.14 10.30 -0.58
CA LEU A 103 6.01 11.10 -0.10
C LEU A 103 5.88 11.07 1.43
N ILE A 104 6.09 9.91 2.06
CA ILE A 104 6.07 9.78 3.51
C ILE A 104 7.19 10.63 4.13
N ILE A 105 8.42 10.55 3.62
CA ILE A 105 9.57 11.33 4.13
C ILE A 105 9.35 12.82 3.96
N GLN A 106 8.93 13.26 2.77
CA GLN A 106 8.62 14.67 2.53
C GLN A 106 7.56 15.18 3.53
N SER A 107 6.49 14.40 3.74
CA SER A 107 5.44 14.75 4.70
C SER A 107 5.94 14.78 6.14
N ILE A 108 6.84 13.87 6.53
CA ILE A 108 7.48 13.87 7.85
C ILE A 108 8.26 15.17 8.04
N ASP A 109 9.11 15.53 7.09
CA ASP A 109 9.99 16.68 7.22
C ASP A 109 9.22 18.01 7.18
N GLU A 110 8.14 18.09 6.39
CA GLU A 110 7.21 19.23 6.38
C GLU A 110 6.53 19.42 7.75
N VAL A 111 5.99 18.34 8.33
CA VAL A 111 5.35 18.38 9.65
C VAL A 111 6.33 18.79 10.75
N GLU A 112 7.51 18.18 10.78
CA GLU A 112 8.54 18.49 11.78
C GLU A 112 9.03 19.94 11.66
N SER A 113 9.21 20.44 10.43
CA SER A 113 9.61 21.82 10.18
C SER A 113 8.55 22.81 10.65
N GLU A 114 7.28 22.54 10.37
CA GLU A 114 6.16 23.39 10.79
C GLU A 114 6.00 23.40 12.31
N PHE A 115 6.03 22.23 12.96
CA PHE A 115 5.95 22.14 14.42
C PHE A 115 7.14 22.79 15.10
N LYS A 116 8.35 22.67 14.53
CA LYS A 116 9.52 23.41 15.01
C LYS A 116 9.32 24.92 14.90
N ARG A 117 8.80 25.43 13.77
CA ARG A 117 8.51 26.86 13.55
C ARG A 117 7.47 27.40 14.56
N MET A 118 6.50 26.58 14.93
CA MET A 118 5.46 26.93 15.92
C MET A 118 5.90 26.72 17.39
N GLY A 119 7.09 26.15 17.64
CA GLY A 119 7.52 25.78 18.99
C GLY A 119 6.80 24.57 19.58
N LEU A 120 6.16 23.74 18.75
CA LEU A 120 5.35 22.57 19.10
C LEU A 120 6.07 21.24 18.85
N GLN A 121 7.38 21.18 19.10
CA GLN A 121 8.20 19.98 18.83
C GLN A 121 7.72 18.76 19.64
N ASN A 122 7.08 18.97 20.79
CA ASN A 122 6.46 17.93 21.61
C ASN A 122 5.28 17.22 20.93
N LEU A 123 4.72 17.81 19.86
CA LEU A 123 3.71 17.20 18.99
C LEU A 123 4.34 16.52 17.77
N GLY A 124 5.67 16.50 17.65
CA GLY A 124 6.42 15.90 16.54
C GLY A 124 6.13 14.42 16.34
N ILE A 125 6.55 13.91 15.19
CA ILE A 125 6.36 12.54 14.76
C ILE A 125 7.13 11.58 15.65
N LEU A 126 8.22 11.98 16.30
CA LEU A 126 8.91 11.07 17.23
C LEU A 126 8.08 10.72 18.49
N TYR A 127 7.07 11.51 18.83
CA TYR A 127 6.28 11.34 20.04
C TYR A 127 4.99 10.55 19.77
N GLU A 128 4.66 9.59 20.63
CA GLU A 128 3.44 8.81 20.49
C GLU A 128 2.19 9.69 20.58
N THR A 129 1.26 9.51 19.65
CA THR A 129 0.01 10.29 19.56
C THR A 129 -0.82 10.23 20.83
N SER A 130 -0.83 9.07 21.50
CA SER A 130 -1.52 8.84 22.77
C SER A 130 -1.15 9.87 23.85
N THR A 131 0.09 10.36 23.84
CA THR A 131 0.60 11.27 24.89
C THR A 131 0.00 12.67 24.76
N ASN A 132 -0.27 13.14 23.54
CA ASN A 132 -0.75 14.51 23.27
C ASN A 132 -2.00 14.53 22.37
N ALA A 133 -2.81 13.46 22.41
CA ALA A 133 -3.90 13.24 21.46
C ALA A 133 -4.89 14.41 21.40
N SER A 134 -5.35 14.94 22.54
CA SER A 134 -6.32 16.05 22.57
C SER A 134 -5.75 17.31 21.90
N ALA A 135 -4.51 17.70 22.26
CA ALA A 135 -3.87 18.88 21.70
C ALA A 135 -3.63 18.74 20.19
N LEU A 136 -3.23 17.55 19.74
CA LEU A 136 -3.01 17.27 18.33
C LEU A 136 -4.32 17.27 17.54
N HIS A 137 -5.39 16.65 18.06
CA HIS A 137 -6.71 16.65 17.42
C HIS A 137 -7.33 18.06 17.37
N ASP A 138 -7.17 18.87 18.42
CA ASP A 138 -7.64 20.25 18.42
C ASP A 138 -6.87 21.11 17.41
N LEU A 139 -5.54 20.94 17.33
CA LEU A 139 -4.71 21.62 16.34
C LEU A 139 -5.05 21.18 14.91
N ALA A 140 -5.34 19.89 14.70
CA ALA A 140 -5.71 19.35 13.39
C ALA A 140 -7.01 19.93 12.83
N LYS A 141 -7.87 20.57 13.65
CA LYS A 141 -9.06 21.26 13.14
C LYS A 141 -8.68 22.46 12.26
N THR A 142 -7.56 23.10 12.52
CA THR A 142 -7.16 24.37 11.88
C THR A 142 -5.81 24.33 11.18
N ASN A 143 -4.94 23.37 11.51
CA ASN A 143 -3.58 23.28 10.98
C ASN A 143 -3.39 22.01 10.12
N GLN A 144 -2.93 22.21 8.89
CA GLN A 144 -2.73 21.14 7.93
C GLN A 144 -1.60 20.17 8.34
N ALA A 145 -0.50 20.66 8.92
CA ALA A 145 0.58 19.80 9.39
C ALA A 145 0.12 18.88 10.52
N ALA A 146 -0.78 19.33 11.39
CA ALA A 146 -1.39 18.47 12.41
C ALA A 146 -2.32 17.39 11.82
N LYS A 147 -3.05 17.69 10.73
CA LYS A 147 -3.80 16.67 9.98
C LYS A 147 -2.87 15.65 9.36
N THR A 148 -1.84 16.11 8.65
CA THR A 148 -0.81 15.25 8.04
C THR A 148 -0.11 14.39 9.10
N ARG A 149 0.20 14.95 10.27
CA ARG A 149 0.76 14.21 11.40
C ARG A 149 -0.12 13.06 11.85
N LEU A 150 -1.42 13.31 12.07
CA LEU A 150 -2.37 12.27 12.44
C LEU A 150 -2.47 11.19 11.37
N PHE A 151 -2.36 11.56 10.10
CA PHE A 151 -2.34 10.60 9.00
C PHE A 151 -1.08 9.72 9.01
N ILE A 152 0.10 10.31 9.21
CA ILE A 152 1.39 9.59 9.29
C ILE A 152 1.36 8.52 10.39
N GLU A 153 0.58 8.69 11.45
CA GLU A 153 0.41 7.67 12.50
C GLU A 153 -0.05 6.32 11.98
N GLN A 154 -0.83 6.28 10.91
CA GLN A 154 -1.31 5.02 10.36
C GLN A 154 -0.14 4.17 9.83
N PHE A 155 0.83 4.81 9.18
CA PHE A 155 2.06 4.15 8.73
C PHE A 155 3.00 3.74 9.87
N LEU A 156 2.77 4.25 11.08
CA LEU A 156 3.57 3.96 12.27
C LEU A 156 2.80 3.12 13.30
N SER A 157 1.59 2.68 12.96
CA SER A 157 0.65 2.02 13.88
C SER A 157 1.14 0.66 14.39
N PHE A 158 2.03 -0.01 13.66
CA PHE A 158 2.66 -1.27 14.10
C PHE A 158 3.89 -1.04 15.01
N ALA A 159 4.29 0.22 15.24
CA ALA A 159 5.31 0.53 16.23
C ALA A 159 4.78 0.24 17.63
N SER A 160 5.46 -0.64 18.35
CA SER A 160 5.00 -1.13 19.66
C SER A 160 5.38 -0.20 20.83
N ASN A 161 6.38 0.64 20.61
CA ASN A 161 6.95 1.58 21.58
C ASN A 161 7.77 2.65 20.84
N LYS A 162 8.20 3.68 21.58
CA LYS A 162 9.08 4.74 21.06
C LYS A 162 10.33 4.23 20.32
N THR A 163 11.03 3.23 20.85
CA THR A 163 12.24 2.68 20.22
C THR A 163 11.93 2.05 18.86
N HIS A 164 10.83 1.29 18.75
CA HIS A 164 10.37 0.73 17.48
C HIS A 164 10.02 1.82 16.49
N ARG A 165 9.40 2.91 16.97
CA ARG A 165 9.04 4.06 16.15
C ARG A 165 10.27 4.78 15.58
N GLU A 166 11.27 5.05 16.42
CA GLU A 166 12.55 5.62 16.01
C GLU A 166 13.23 4.74 14.95
N TYR A 167 13.23 3.41 15.17
CA TYR A 167 13.74 2.44 14.19
C TYR A 167 13.00 2.53 12.85
N ILE A 168 11.67 2.50 12.86
CA ILE A 168 10.85 2.53 11.64
C ILE A 168 11.11 3.82 10.86
N LEU A 169 11.13 4.97 11.54
CA LEU A 169 11.40 6.26 10.90
C LEU A 169 12.80 6.29 10.27
N GLN A 170 13.81 5.77 10.97
CA GLN A 170 15.16 5.64 10.40
C GLN A 170 15.15 4.71 9.18
N ARG A 171 14.46 3.57 9.24
CA ARG A 171 14.40 2.62 8.11
C ARG A 171 13.70 3.19 6.90
N ILE A 172 12.60 3.92 7.05
CA ILE A 172 11.92 4.58 5.93
C ILE A 172 12.89 5.56 5.25
N ARG A 173 13.67 6.33 6.04
CA ARG A 173 14.70 7.23 5.50
C ARG A 173 15.81 6.48 4.78
N ASP A 174 16.34 5.42 5.38
CA ASP A 174 17.42 4.62 4.77
C ASP A 174 16.97 3.96 3.45
N LEU A 175 15.72 3.51 3.37
CA LEU A 175 15.15 2.90 2.17
C LEU A 175 14.92 3.93 1.06
N GLU A 176 14.63 5.18 1.42
CA GLU A 176 14.43 6.30 0.47
C GLU A 176 15.77 6.86 -0.05
N ALA A 177 16.81 6.91 0.78
CA ALA A 177 18.09 7.56 0.48
C ALA A 177 18.94 6.93 -0.66
N GLY A 178 18.45 5.86 -1.32
CA GLY A 178 19.16 5.15 -2.39
C GLY A 178 18.36 5.07 -3.68
N SER A 179 19.00 4.64 -4.77
CA SER A 179 18.28 4.42 -6.03
C SER A 179 17.36 3.20 -5.93
N VAL A 180 16.04 3.41 -5.99
CA VAL A 180 15.06 2.32 -6.21
C VAL A 180 15.19 1.21 -5.16
N LEU A 181 15.11 1.59 -3.87
CA LEU A 181 15.25 0.66 -2.74
C LEU A 181 16.60 -0.10 -2.71
N ALA A 182 17.71 0.56 -3.05
CA ALA A 182 19.05 -0.03 -3.03
C ALA A 182 19.43 -0.64 -1.67
N ASN A 183 18.96 -0.04 -0.57
CA ASN A 183 19.26 -0.44 0.80
C ASN A 183 18.29 -1.50 1.36
N PHE A 184 17.39 -2.04 0.53
CA PHE A 184 16.38 -3.00 0.95
C PHE A 184 16.96 -4.37 1.27
N LYS A 185 16.65 -4.85 2.46
CA LYS A 185 17.04 -6.17 2.98
C LYS A 185 15.80 -6.94 3.42
N TRP A 186 15.37 -7.89 2.60
CA TRP A 186 14.07 -8.56 2.78
C TRP A 186 13.91 -9.35 4.09
N ASN A 187 14.98 -9.96 4.61
CA ASN A 187 14.95 -10.87 5.76
C ASN A 187 15.49 -10.26 7.06
N GLU A 188 15.90 -9.00 7.02
CA GLU A 188 16.43 -8.27 8.16
C GLU A 188 16.03 -6.80 7.99
N GLY A 189 16.66 -5.89 8.71
CA GLY A 189 16.54 -4.47 8.44
C GLY A 189 17.90 -3.79 8.44
N GLY A 190 17.92 -2.57 8.93
CA GLY A 190 19.10 -1.71 8.97
C GLY A 190 19.86 -1.74 10.29
N TYR A 191 20.93 -0.97 10.32
CA TYR A 191 21.56 -0.58 11.58
C TYR A 191 20.67 0.43 12.31
N PHE A 192 20.60 0.33 13.62
CA PHE A 192 19.87 1.26 14.47
C PHE A 192 20.62 1.49 15.76
N ASN A 193 20.85 2.77 16.10
CA ASN A 193 21.65 3.17 17.26
C ASN A 193 23.03 2.47 17.35
N GLY A 194 23.69 2.31 16.21
CA GLY A 194 25.01 1.66 16.10
C GLY A 194 24.98 0.14 16.24
N GLN A 195 23.81 -0.47 16.41
CA GLN A 195 23.65 -1.92 16.49
C GLN A 195 23.08 -2.47 15.16
N PRO A 196 23.47 -3.69 14.75
CA PRO A 196 22.84 -4.36 13.62
C PRO A 196 21.39 -4.71 13.94
N TYR A 197 20.64 -5.12 12.90
CA TYR A 197 19.28 -5.61 13.02
C TYR A 197 19.12 -6.64 14.15
N SER A 198 17.99 -6.54 14.86
CA SER A 198 17.57 -7.51 15.88
C SER A 198 16.16 -8.00 15.54
N PRO A 199 15.84 -9.29 15.78
CA PRO A 199 14.48 -9.84 15.60
C PRO A 199 13.37 -9.16 16.41
N ALA A 200 13.72 -8.28 17.35
CA ALA A 200 12.77 -7.42 18.05
C ALA A 200 12.13 -6.36 17.11
N PHE A 201 12.80 -6.03 16.02
CA PHE A 201 12.36 -5.06 15.03
C PHE A 201 11.81 -5.73 13.77
N PRO A 202 10.91 -5.06 13.03
CA PRO A 202 10.44 -5.55 11.75
C PRO A 202 11.56 -5.52 10.71
N THR A 203 11.52 -6.52 9.83
CA THR A 203 12.34 -6.55 8.60
C THR A 203 11.87 -5.50 7.60
N ASP A 204 12.68 -5.17 6.60
CA ASP A 204 12.25 -4.22 5.56
C ASP A 204 11.05 -4.78 4.75
N ALA A 205 10.94 -6.10 4.59
CA ALA A 205 9.80 -6.68 3.88
C ALA A 205 8.49 -6.57 4.67
N GLU A 206 8.53 -6.77 6.00
CA GLU A 206 7.38 -6.55 6.88
C GLU A 206 6.99 -5.06 6.88
N LEU A 207 7.97 -4.16 6.94
CA LEU A 207 7.77 -2.72 6.87
C LEU A 207 7.06 -2.33 5.56
N LEU A 208 7.61 -2.69 4.40
CA LEU A 208 7.03 -2.33 3.11
C LEU A 208 5.64 -2.95 2.88
N MET A 209 5.40 -4.18 3.34
CA MET A 209 4.06 -4.77 3.30
C MET A 209 3.07 -3.98 4.14
N SER A 210 3.44 -3.60 5.36
CA SER A 210 2.59 -2.78 6.22
C SER A 210 2.28 -1.42 5.59
N LEU A 211 3.27 -0.75 5.01
CA LEU A 211 3.07 0.52 4.30
C LEU A 211 2.13 0.37 3.09
N PHE A 212 2.25 -0.74 2.35
CA PHE A 212 1.36 -1.04 1.24
C PHE A 212 -0.09 -1.26 1.69
N CYS A 213 -0.29 -2.02 2.77
CA CYS A 213 -1.61 -2.24 3.37
C CYS A 213 -2.25 -0.93 3.84
N VAL A 214 -1.51 -0.08 4.56
CA VAL A 214 -1.99 1.24 5.01
C VAL A 214 -2.34 2.13 3.82
N PHE A 215 -1.51 2.12 2.77
CA PHE A 215 -1.79 2.86 1.54
C PHE A 215 -3.13 2.42 0.91
N LEU A 216 -3.35 1.12 0.73
CA LEU A 216 -4.60 0.64 0.13
C LEU A 216 -5.82 0.80 1.05
N ASP A 217 -5.65 0.64 2.37
CA ASP A 217 -6.71 0.95 3.34
C ASP A 217 -7.18 2.40 3.21
N TYR A 218 -6.23 3.32 3.05
CA TYR A 218 -6.53 4.72 2.81
C TYR A 218 -7.25 4.93 1.47
N MET A 219 -6.73 4.36 0.37
CA MET A 219 -7.31 4.53 -0.96
C MET A 219 -8.76 4.00 -1.06
N LEU A 220 -9.12 3.00 -0.26
CA LEU A 220 -10.46 2.39 -0.23
C LEU A 220 -11.40 3.02 0.81
N THR A 221 -10.91 3.93 1.65
CA THR A 221 -11.77 4.59 2.64
C THR A 221 -12.54 5.74 1.97
N GLU A 222 -13.85 5.53 1.76
CA GLU A 222 -14.70 6.48 1.02
C GLU A 222 -14.92 7.84 1.72
N ASN A 223 -14.66 7.96 3.03
CA ASN A 223 -14.90 9.19 3.80
C ASN A 223 -13.84 9.44 4.88
N ASP A 224 -13.22 10.63 4.88
CA ASP A 224 -12.15 11.07 5.79
C ASP A 224 -12.50 10.92 7.30
N ASP A 225 -13.78 11.00 7.67
CA ASP A 225 -14.22 10.90 9.08
C ASP A 225 -14.01 9.50 9.68
N GLN A 226 -13.95 8.45 8.85
CA GLN A 226 -13.72 7.08 9.32
C GLN A 226 -12.25 6.78 9.61
N LEU A 227 -11.35 7.61 9.08
CA LEU A 227 -9.90 7.50 9.24
C LEU A 227 -9.46 7.72 10.70
N ASN A 228 -10.29 8.38 11.51
CA ASN A 228 -10.11 8.57 12.95
C ASN A 228 -10.64 7.41 13.81
N THR A 229 -11.29 6.41 13.22
CA THR A 229 -11.78 5.24 13.95
C THR A 229 -10.91 4.04 13.61
N LYS A 230 -10.49 3.27 14.62
CA LYS A 230 -9.69 2.02 14.50
C LYS A 230 -10.34 0.90 13.66
N ARG A 231 -11.32 1.20 12.80
CA ARG A 231 -12.22 0.26 12.13
C ARG A 231 -12.21 0.33 10.61
N ALA A 232 -11.56 1.30 9.97
CA ALA A 232 -11.48 1.37 8.51
C ALA A 232 -10.14 0.82 8.01
N HIS A 233 -9.98 -0.52 8.08
CA HIS A 233 -8.91 -1.24 7.38
C HIS A 233 -9.54 -2.10 6.26
N PRO A 234 -10.21 -1.50 5.26
CA PRO A 234 -10.99 -2.21 4.26
C PRO A 234 -10.13 -3.14 3.39
N PHE A 235 -8.90 -2.73 3.06
CA PHE A 235 -7.96 -3.57 2.34
C PHE A 235 -7.44 -4.68 3.26
N THR A 236 -6.83 -4.30 4.37
CA THR A 236 -6.10 -5.24 5.25
C THR A 236 -7.03 -6.32 5.79
N SER A 237 -8.27 -5.97 6.17
CA SER A 237 -9.23 -6.95 6.71
C SER A 237 -9.76 -7.97 5.70
N LYS A 238 -9.75 -7.65 4.41
CA LYS A 238 -10.32 -8.50 3.34
C LYS A 238 -9.25 -9.21 2.52
N TYR A 239 -8.17 -8.52 2.20
CA TYR A 239 -7.18 -8.93 1.20
C TYR A 239 -5.83 -9.28 1.80
N PHE A 240 -5.56 -9.00 3.08
CA PHE A 240 -4.30 -9.39 3.73
C PHE A 240 -4.54 -10.36 4.89
N VAL A 241 -3.83 -11.49 4.88
CA VAL A 241 -3.92 -12.52 5.92
C VAL A 241 -2.54 -12.73 6.54
N GLU A 242 -2.38 -12.31 7.79
CA GLU A 242 -1.18 -12.58 8.58
C GLU A 242 -1.17 -14.01 9.14
N VAL A 243 0.03 -14.52 9.43
CA VAL A 243 0.19 -15.79 10.16
C VAL A 243 -0.24 -15.58 11.61
N SER A 244 -1.45 -16.03 11.99
CA SER A 244 -1.90 -16.05 13.39
C SER A 244 -2.19 -17.47 13.88
N GLY A 245 -1.38 -17.94 14.84
CA GLY A 245 -1.67 -19.13 15.65
C GLY A 245 -1.92 -20.44 14.90
N GLY A 246 -1.37 -20.61 13.70
CA GLY A 246 -1.50 -21.84 12.91
C GLY A 246 -2.90 -22.10 12.34
N LYS A 247 -3.85 -21.15 12.43
CA LYS A 247 -5.17 -21.27 11.83
C LYS A 247 -5.18 -20.61 10.46
N ILE A 248 -5.67 -21.33 9.46
CA ILE A 248 -5.93 -20.79 8.13
C ILE A 248 -7.15 -19.86 8.28
N ALA A 249 -6.98 -18.55 8.13
CA ALA A 249 -8.12 -17.63 8.01
C ALA A 249 -9.02 -18.11 6.86
N ARG A 250 -10.33 -17.85 6.93
CA ARG A 250 -11.27 -18.24 5.87
C ARG A 250 -10.72 -17.73 4.53
N LEU A 251 -10.45 -18.66 3.62
CA LEU A 251 -10.07 -18.31 2.26
C LEU A 251 -11.24 -17.53 1.68
N ASN A 252 -10.95 -16.33 1.19
CA ASN A 252 -11.94 -15.56 0.45
C ASN A 252 -11.97 -16.10 -0.99
N GLU A 253 -13.17 -16.18 -1.58
CA GLU A 253 -13.38 -16.71 -2.93
C GLU A 253 -12.71 -15.86 -4.01
N TYR A 254 -12.24 -14.65 -3.68
CA TYR A 254 -11.60 -13.74 -4.62
C TYR A 254 -10.06 -13.84 -4.57
N ILE A 255 -9.37 -12.77 -4.22
CA ILE A 255 -7.91 -12.70 -4.12
C ILE A 255 -7.45 -12.24 -2.73
N GLN A 256 -6.37 -12.82 -2.21
CA GLN A 256 -5.72 -12.37 -0.97
C GLN A 256 -4.20 -12.50 -1.05
N ILE A 257 -3.48 -11.59 -0.40
CA ILE A 257 -2.08 -11.74 -0.03
C ILE A 257 -2.02 -12.43 1.33
N ARG A 258 -1.29 -13.54 1.40
CA ARG A 258 -1.14 -14.32 2.62
C ARG A 258 0.31 -14.35 3.06
N GLN A 259 0.59 -13.91 4.28
CA GLN A 259 1.85 -14.21 4.93
C GLN A 259 1.82 -15.68 5.39
N VAL A 260 2.87 -16.44 5.07
CA VAL A 260 3.00 -17.86 5.46
C VAL A 260 4.15 -18.12 6.42
N LYS A 261 5.13 -17.22 6.48
CA LYS A 261 6.19 -17.21 7.50
C LYS A 261 6.40 -15.79 8.00
N LYS A 262 6.67 -15.66 9.31
CA LYS A 262 6.97 -14.37 9.94
C LYS A 262 8.45 -14.01 9.83
N SER A 263 9.36 -14.96 10.05
CA SER A 263 10.80 -14.71 10.00
C SER A 263 11.57 -15.89 9.35
N PRO A 264 12.28 -15.68 8.23
CA PRO A 264 12.16 -14.49 7.38
C PRO A 264 10.74 -14.42 6.75
N PRO A 265 10.22 -13.22 6.47
CA PRO A 265 8.86 -13.07 5.97
C PRO A 265 8.70 -13.70 4.59
N GLN A 266 7.61 -14.43 4.41
CA GLN A 266 7.25 -15.05 3.13
C GLN A 266 5.76 -14.84 2.87
N TYR A 267 5.44 -14.42 1.64
CA TYR A 267 4.10 -14.13 1.18
C TYR A 267 3.73 -14.97 -0.05
N HIS A 268 2.46 -15.31 -0.15
CA HIS A 268 1.82 -16.05 -1.24
C HIS A 268 0.54 -15.36 -1.67
N LEU A 269 0.07 -15.68 -2.87
CA LEU A 269 -1.26 -15.27 -3.32
C LEU A 269 -2.25 -16.40 -3.12
N VAL A 270 -3.46 -16.05 -2.70
CA VAL A 270 -4.61 -16.94 -2.70
C VAL A 270 -5.58 -16.39 -3.73
N ILE A 271 -5.95 -17.19 -4.72
CA ILE A 271 -6.96 -16.82 -5.73
C ILE A 271 -7.96 -17.96 -5.84
N ASN A 272 -9.25 -17.69 -5.66
CA ASN A 272 -10.32 -18.69 -5.73
C ASN A 272 -10.00 -19.92 -4.86
N ASN A 273 -9.55 -19.68 -3.62
CA ASN A 273 -9.11 -20.69 -2.65
C ASN A 273 -7.90 -21.56 -3.07
N VAL A 274 -7.19 -21.21 -4.15
CA VAL A 274 -5.94 -21.85 -4.58
C VAL A 274 -4.77 -21.01 -4.10
N ILE A 275 -3.80 -21.64 -3.43
CA ILE A 275 -2.56 -20.98 -3.01
C ILE A 275 -1.55 -21.04 -4.16
N TYR A 276 -1.08 -19.87 -4.58
CA TYR A 276 0.01 -19.69 -5.53
C TYR A 276 1.29 -19.36 -4.76
N GLU A 277 2.17 -20.35 -4.66
CA GLU A 277 3.43 -20.25 -3.92
C GLU A 277 4.46 -19.45 -4.69
N ILE A 278 4.77 -18.27 -4.16
CA ILE A 278 5.83 -17.41 -4.66
C ILE A 278 7.15 -17.80 -3.99
N GLU A 279 8.21 -17.94 -4.79
CA GLU A 279 9.54 -18.31 -4.31
C GLU A 279 9.97 -17.42 -3.14
N ASN A 280 10.60 -18.05 -2.15
CA ASN A 280 11.14 -17.35 -0.99
C ASN A 280 12.38 -16.53 -1.37
N GLY A 281 12.62 -15.44 -0.66
CA GLY A 281 13.83 -14.63 -0.80
C GLY A 281 13.57 -13.17 -1.15
N ARG A 282 14.62 -12.50 -1.63
CA ARG A 282 14.67 -11.03 -1.84
C ARG A 282 13.58 -10.45 -2.73
N ASN A 283 13.00 -11.25 -3.62
CA ASN A 283 12.00 -10.79 -4.58
C ASN A 283 10.57 -11.20 -4.17
N ASN A 284 10.41 -12.01 -3.12
CA ASN A 284 9.13 -12.57 -2.71
C ASN A 284 8.06 -11.48 -2.50
N LEU A 285 8.38 -10.45 -1.69
CA LEU A 285 7.48 -9.33 -1.45
C LEU A 285 7.07 -8.62 -2.75
N MET A 286 8.06 -8.23 -3.56
CA MET A 286 7.84 -7.43 -4.77
C MET A 286 7.00 -8.19 -5.78
N LEU A 287 7.31 -9.48 -6.00
CA LEU A 287 6.53 -10.34 -6.89
C LEU A 287 5.12 -10.57 -6.36
N THR A 288 4.95 -10.76 -5.05
CA THR A 288 3.62 -10.95 -4.47
C THR A 288 2.72 -9.75 -4.71
N ILE A 289 3.22 -8.55 -4.43
CA ILE A 289 2.45 -7.32 -4.65
C ILE A 289 2.24 -7.07 -6.15
N ALA A 290 3.26 -7.28 -6.99
CA ALA A 290 3.13 -7.11 -8.43
C ALA A 290 2.05 -8.03 -9.02
N CYS A 291 2.09 -9.32 -8.67
CA CYS A 291 1.10 -10.30 -9.13
C CYS A 291 -0.29 -10.00 -8.57
N PHE A 292 -0.40 -9.51 -7.34
CA PHE A 292 -1.68 -9.07 -6.77
C PHE A 292 -2.28 -7.93 -7.61
N VAL A 293 -1.50 -6.87 -7.84
CA VAL A 293 -1.94 -5.69 -8.60
C VAL A 293 -2.27 -6.05 -10.05
N GLU A 294 -1.44 -6.88 -10.69
CA GLU A 294 -1.70 -7.29 -12.08
C GLU A 294 -2.95 -8.17 -12.19
N TYR A 295 -3.17 -9.08 -11.23
CA TYR A 295 -4.42 -9.87 -11.19
C TYR A 295 -5.64 -8.96 -11.03
N VAL A 296 -5.59 -8.02 -10.10
CA VAL A 296 -6.68 -7.06 -9.87
C VAL A 296 -6.95 -6.21 -11.11
N LYS A 297 -5.90 -5.78 -11.80
CA LYS A 297 -6.00 -5.02 -13.04
C LYS A 297 -6.67 -5.82 -14.16
N GLN A 298 -6.37 -7.11 -14.29
CA GLN A 298 -6.90 -7.95 -15.38
C GLN A 298 -8.31 -8.47 -15.10
N GLU A 299 -8.55 -9.01 -13.91
CA GLU A 299 -9.80 -9.69 -13.57
C GLU A 299 -10.86 -8.74 -13.00
N TYR A 300 -10.43 -7.66 -12.34
CA TYR A 300 -11.31 -6.68 -11.72
C TYR A 300 -11.16 -5.27 -12.30
N PHE A 301 -10.55 -5.13 -13.48
CA PHE A 301 -10.33 -3.84 -14.17
C PHE A 301 -9.64 -2.77 -13.32
N GLY A 302 -8.85 -3.19 -12.32
CA GLY A 302 -8.15 -2.27 -11.41
C GLY A 302 -8.93 -1.89 -10.15
N PHE A 303 -10.11 -2.48 -9.92
CA PHE A 303 -10.98 -2.16 -8.79
C PHE A 303 -11.01 -3.29 -7.74
N ILE A 304 -11.04 -2.93 -6.46
CA ILE A 304 -11.27 -3.84 -5.34
C ILE A 304 -12.27 -3.19 -4.36
N GLU A 305 -13.13 -4.00 -3.74
CA GLU A 305 -14.20 -3.56 -2.81
C GLU A 305 -13.88 -3.86 -1.34
#